data_AF-A0A9E6CMD7-F1
#
_entry.id   AF-A0A9E6CMD7-F1
#
_cell.length_a   1.000
_cell.length_b   1.000
_cell.length_c   1.000
_cell.angle_alpha   90.00
_cell.angle_beta   90.00
_cell.angle_gamma   90.00
#
_symmetry.space_group_name_H-M   'P 1'
#
loop_
_entity.id
_entity.type
_entity.pdbx_description
1 polymer ?
#
loop_
_entity_poly.entity_id
_entity_poly.type
_entity_poly.pdbx_seq_one_letter_code
_entity_poly.pdbx_strand_id
1 'polypeptide(L)' 'KIKEDLSVTIRCIPFDDETPKGECICCRKPGDTRAVFAKAY' A
#
# COMPACT_ATOMS: atom_id res chain seq x y z
N LYS A 1 -9.79 -1.05 7.96
CA LYS A 1 -8.50 -1.64 8.42
C LYS A 1 -7.39 -0.59 8.36
N ILE A 2 -6.44 -0.58 7.42
CA ILE A 2 -5.28 0.35 7.45
C ILE A 2 -5.63 1.83 7.76
N LYS A 3 -6.65 2.40 7.13
CA LYS A 3 -7.07 3.80 7.40
C LYS A 3 -7.65 4.00 8.80
N GLU A 4 -8.38 3.04 9.32
CA GLU A 4 -9.02 3.12 10.65
C GLU A 4 -8.01 2.83 11.77
N ASP A 5 -7.09 1.89 11.53
CA ASP A 5 -6.07 1.47 12.50
C ASP A 5 -4.90 2.46 12.61
N LEU A 6 -4.48 3.07 11.50
CA LEU A 6 -3.25 3.89 11.43
C LEU A 6 -3.51 5.35 11.02
N SER A 7 -4.75 5.70 10.66
CA SER A 7 -5.11 7.01 10.11
C SER A 7 -4.29 7.40 8.86
N VAL A 8 -3.84 6.40 8.09
CA VAL A 8 -3.10 6.59 6.83
C VAL A 8 -3.96 6.28 5.61
N THR A 9 -3.74 6.99 4.51
CA THR A 9 -4.42 6.77 3.23
C THR A 9 -3.41 6.49 2.12
N ILE A 10 -3.88 5.84 1.04
CA ILE A 10 -3.07 5.62 -0.16
C ILE A 10 -2.93 6.96 -0.87
N ARG A 11 -1.68 7.38 -1.13
CA ARG A 11 -1.37 8.65 -1.81
C ARG A 11 -0.98 8.44 -3.26
N CYS A 12 -0.26 7.37 -3.55
CA CYS A 12 0.23 7.06 -4.88
C CYS A 12 0.39 5.55 -5.04
N ILE A 13 0.15 5.06 -6.26
CA ILE A 13 0.56 3.73 -6.70
C ILE A 13 1.53 3.99 -7.86
N PRO A 14 2.85 3.89 -7.64
CA PRO A 14 3.82 4.02 -8.71
C PRO A 14 3.58 2.95 -9.79
N PHE A 15 3.51 3.39 -11.04
CA PHE A 15 3.33 2.52 -12.21
C PHE A 15 4.65 1.91 -12.70
N ASP A 16 5.78 2.52 -12.35
CA ASP A 16 7.13 2.19 -12.83
C ASP A 16 7.93 1.39 -11.77
N ASP A 17 7.23 0.86 -10.77
CA ASP A 17 7.87 0.11 -9.71
C ASP A 17 8.19 -1.30 -10.26
N GLU A 18 9.47 -1.52 -10.63
CA GLU A 18 10.04 -2.86 -10.87
C GLU A 18 10.06 -3.72 -9.57
N THR A 19 9.21 -3.41 -8.59
CA THR A 19 9.23 -4.12 -7.33
C THR A 19 8.66 -5.52 -7.50
N PRO A 20 9.32 -6.52 -6.89
CA PRO A 20 8.87 -7.90 -6.97
C PRO A 20 7.49 -8.04 -6.32
N LYS A 21 6.70 -8.98 -6.86
CA LYS A 21 5.39 -9.36 -6.32
C LYS A 21 5.50 -9.53 -4.81
N GLY A 22 4.75 -8.71 -4.10
CA GLY A 22 4.73 -8.69 -2.64
C GLY A 22 3.43 -9.27 -2.11
N GLU A 23 3.31 -9.31 -0.79
CA GLU A 23 2.04 -9.62 -0.12
C GLU A 23 1.44 -8.33 0.43
N CYS A 24 0.11 -8.22 0.37
CA CYS A 24 -0.60 -7.13 0.99
C CYS A 24 -0.39 -7.14 2.51
N ILE A 25 0.10 -6.04 3.05
CA ILE A 25 0.34 -5.89 4.50
C ILE A 25 -0.93 -6.07 5.35
N CYS A 26 -2.13 -5.85 4.79
CA CYS A 26 -3.39 -5.98 5.52
C CYS A 26 -4.02 -7.38 5.42
N CYS A 27 -3.98 -8.01 4.24
CA CYS A 27 -4.73 -9.24 3.96
C CYS A 27 -3.88 -10.40 3.46
N ARG A 28 -2.55 -10.21 3.36
CA ARG A 28 -1.56 -11.19 2.86
C ARG A 28 -1.85 -11.76 1.48
N LYS A 29 -2.68 -11.09 0.70
CA LYS A 29 -2.92 -11.46 -0.70
C LYS A 29 -1.72 -11.06 -1.55
N PRO A 30 -1.31 -11.87 -2.54
CA PRO A 30 -0.26 -11.47 -3.47
C PRO A 30 -0.70 -10.21 -4.22
N GLY A 31 0.24 -9.28 -4.40
CA GLY A 31 0.06 -8.02 -5.10
C GLY A 31 1.22 -7.76 -6.04
N ASP A 32 0.88 -7.29 -7.24
CA ASP A 32 1.85 -7.02 -8.30
C ASP A 32 2.48 -5.61 -8.19
N THR A 33 1.97 -4.75 -7.31
CA THR A 33 2.44 -3.36 -7.13
C THR A 33 2.47 -2.96 -5.66
N ARG A 34 3.35 -2.01 -5.32
CA ARG A 34 3.42 -1.41 -3.98
C ARG A 34 2.64 -0.10 -3.95
N ALA A 35 1.84 0.09 -2.91
CA ALA A 35 1.11 1.33 -2.67
C ALA A 35 1.85 2.18 -1.62
N VAL A 36 1.96 3.50 -1.86
CA VAL A 36 2.53 4.45 -0.91
C VAL A 36 1.43 4.97 0.01
N PHE A 37 1.61 4.77 1.31
CA PHE A 37 0.71 5.24 2.35
C PHE A 37 1.32 6.44 3.09
N ALA A 38 0.51 7.43 3.44
CA ALA A 38 0.93 8.53 4.31
C ALA A 38 -0.22 8.98 5.23
N LYS A 39 0.11 9.63 6.35
CA LYS A 39 -0.87 10.35 7.17
C LYS A 39 -1.27 11.63 6.43
N ALA A 40 -2.57 11.85 6.28
CA ALA A 40 -3.07 13.16 5.87
C ALA A 40 -3.12 14.07 7.11
N TYR A 41 -2.78 15.34 6.93
CA TYR A 41 -2.94 16.37 7.95
C TYR A 41 -4.42 16.64 8.25
#